data_AF-A0A1H1J7F1-F1
#
_entry.id   AF-A0A1H1J7F1-F1
#
_cell.length_a   1.000
_cell.length_b   1.000
_cell.length_c   1.000
_cell.angle_alpha   90.00
_cell.angle_beta   90.00
_cell.angle_gamma   90.00
#
_symmetry.space_group_name_H-M   'P 1'
#
loop_
_entity.id
_entity.type
_entity.pdbx_description
1 polymer ?
#
loop_
_entity_poly.entity_id
_entity_poly.type
_entity_poly.pdbx_seq_one_letter_code
_entity_poly.pdbx_strand_id
1 'polypeptide(L)'
;MGQWFRLEKVPQILAALTASILCLSIIHDEGFYWIVGRQFQELMGPSDYLSGALHWLPVVVIAVMLAGIAQLSVNRYRNFEKRRTPRRRRQINKTFIGALLVLIAIYVAMLLLHFFTISILVDPMILIFVIVPPWMTFWGWIFTHEKPARFLGAIGGMLVIGVVPLSVTIFTLGMWDAGRALSSIRDVYEVKGKDGGPKFVAVLRSLDRGMILFDPVEDNVRFEKWDDIKSFGHKSFYVDARPTSCMLFHLNCPFEAGPP
;
A
#
# COMPACT_ATOMS: atom_id res chain seq x y z
N MET A 1 -3.78 -5.44 32.62
CA MET A 1 -3.02 -5.73 31.38
C MET A 1 -2.32 -7.10 31.37
N GLY A 2 -2.30 -7.87 32.47
CA GLY A 2 -1.49 -9.10 32.56
C GLY A 2 -2.04 -10.40 31.96
N GLN A 3 -3.25 -10.43 31.37
CA GLN A 3 -3.82 -11.67 30.82
C GLN A 3 -3.56 -11.89 29.32
N TRP A 4 -3.07 -10.89 28.59
CA TRP A 4 -2.94 -10.95 27.12
C TRP A 4 -1.62 -11.58 26.65
N PHE A 5 -0.55 -11.52 27.45
CA PHE A 5 0.72 -12.17 27.15
C PHE A 5 0.81 -13.51 27.87
N ARG A 6 -0.06 -14.46 27.51
CA ARG A 6 0.23 -15.86 27.78
C ARG A 6 1.19 -16.32 26.69
N LEU A 7 2.38 -16.79 27.07
CA LEU A 7 3.38 -17.33 26.14
C LEU A 7 2.79 -18.40 25.21
N GLU A 8 1.78 -19.13 25.69
CA GLU A 8 0.97 -20.10 24.94
C GLU A 8 0.29 -19.54 23.69
N LYS A 9 0.03 -18.23 23.61
CA LYS A 9 -0.64 -17.58 22.47
C LYS A 9 0.32 -17.00 21.44
N VAL A 10 1.62 -16.94 21.73
CA VAL A 10 2.63 -16.39 20.82
C VAL A 10 2.64 -17.14 19.48
N PRO A 11 2.61 -18.48 19.41
CA PRO A 11 2.59 -19.19 18.13
C PRO A 11 1.34 -18.89 17.30
N GLN A 12 0.17 -18.73 17.95
CA GLN A 12 -1.10 -18.41 17.28
C GLN A 12 -1.06 -17.00 16.68
N ILE A 13 -0.49 -16.03 17.41
CA ILE A 13 -0.34 -14.65 16.94
C ILE A 13 0.64 -14.59 15.77
N LEU A 14 1.78 -15.29 15.87
CA LEU A 14 2.76 -15.36 14.78
C LEU A 14 2.17 -16.02 13.53
N ALA A 15 1.42 -17.11 13.68
CA ALA A 15 0.74 -17.77 12.57
C ALA A 15 -0.31 -16.84 11.91
N ALA A 16 -1.11 -16.14 12.71
CA ALA A 16 -2.10 -15.19 12.18
C ALA A 16 -1.42 -14.00 11.46
N LEU A 17 -0.32 -13.48 12.02
CA LEU A 17 0.43 -12.38 11.44
C LEU A 17 1.07 -12.79 10.11
N THR A 18 1.76 -13.94 10.07
CA THR A 18 2.39 -14.45 8.84
C THR A 18 1.35 -14.70 7.74
N ALA A 19 0.22 -15.32 8.07
CA ALA A 19 -0.89 -15.50 7.13
C ALA A 19 -1.45 -14.15 6.63
N SER A 20 -1.60 -13.16 7.52
CA SER A 20 -2.08 -11.83 7.14
C SER A 20 -1.10 -11.12 6.19
N ILE A 21 0.21 -11.15 6.47
CA ILE A 21 1.22 -10.54 5.62
C ILE A 21 1.22 -11.20 4.24
N LEU A 22 1.09 -12.52 4.17
CA LEU A 22 1.01 -13.24 2.91
C LEU A 22 -0.24 -12.82 2.10
N CYS A 23 -1.41 -12.74 2.74
CA CYS A 23 -2.62 -12.25 2.09
C CYS A 23 -2.47 -10.81 1.58
N LEU A 24 -1.82 -9.92 2.35
CA LEU A 24 -1.57 -8.55 1.92
C LEU A 24 -0.63 -8.50 0.72
N SER A 25 0.41 -9.34 0.69
CA SER A 25 1.30 -9.45 -0.49
C SER A 25 0.51 -9.89 -1.72
N ILE A 26 -0.35 -10.90 -1.61
CA ILE A 26 -1.17 -11.39 -2.72
C ILE A 26 -2.11 -10.28 -3.23
N ILE A 27 -2.74 -9.52 -2.33
CA ILE A 27 -3.62 -8.40 -2.70
C ILE A 27 -2.86 -7.27 -3.41
N HIS A 28 -1.65 -6.95 -2.93
CA HIS A 28 -0.78 -5.97 -3.59
C HIS A 28 -0.40 -6.43 -4.99
N ASP A 29 0.01 -7.69 -5.12
CA ASP A 29 0.39 -8.29 -6.40
C ASP A 29 -0.78 -8.33 -7.39
N GLU A 30 -1.98 -8.70 -6.93
CA GLU A 30 -3.20 -8.65 -7.76
C GLU A 30 -3.45 -7.22 -8.29
N GLY A 31 -3.24 -6.19 -7.46
CA GLY A 31 -3.35 -4.79 -7.88
C GLY A 31 -2.28 -4.39 -8.90
N PHE A 32 -1.05 -4.87 -8.72
CA PHE A 32 0.05 -4.64 -9.65
C PHE A 32 -0.25 -5.29 -11.02
N TYR A 33 -0.65 -6.56 -11.04
CA TYR A 33 -0.96 -7.30 -12.27
C TYR A 33 -2.29 -6.90 -12.91
N TRP A 34 -3.18 -6.22 -12.19
CA TRP A 34 -4.33 -5.57 -12.80
C TRP A 34 -3.92 -4.53 -13.86
N ILE A 35 -2.82 -3.80 -13.61
CA ILE A 35 -2.29 -2.79 -14.54
C ILE A 35 -1.33 -3.42 -15.56
N VAL A 36 -0.41 -4.29 -15.12
CA VAL A 36 0.61 -4.90 -16.01
C VAL A 36 0.02 -5.96 -16.95
N GLY A 37 -1.02 -6.67 -16.52
CA GLY A 37 -1.65 -7.76 -17.23
C GLY A 37 -1.74 -9.03 -16.37
N ARG A 38 -2.96 -9.54 -16.19
CA ARG A 38 -3.25 -10.69 -15.31
C ARG A 38 -2.54 -11.98 -15.71
N GLN A 39 -2.27 -12.17 -17.01
CA GLN A 39 -1.56 -13.36 -17.50
C GLN A 39 -0.15 -13.53 -16.90
N PHE A 40 0.49 -12.44 -16.46
CA PHE A 40 1.82 -12.53 -15.85
C PHE A 40 1.77 -13.02 -14.39
N GLN A 41 0.61 -12.95 -13.73
CA GLN A 41 0.43 -13.44 -12.37
C GLN A 41 0.52 -14.97 -12.30
N GLU A 42 0.10 -15.68 -13.35
CA GLU A 42 0.20 -17.14 -13.46
C GLU A 42 1.66 -17.65 -13.49
N LEU A 43 2.60 -16.75 -13.78
CA LEU A 43 4.03 -17.05 -13.80
C LEU A 43 4.65 -16.98 -12.40
N MET A 44 3.97 -16.39 -11.42
CA MET A 44 4.45 -16.30 -10.04
C MET A 44 4.42 -17.65 -9.34
N GLY A 45 5.52 -17.97 -8.68
CA GLY A 45 5.62 -19.08 -7.74
C GLY A 45 5.27 -18.66 -6.30
N PRO A 46 5.07 -19.64 -5.39
CA PRO A 46 4.87 -19.37 -3.96
C PRO A 46 6.01 -18.58 -3.30
N SER A 47 7.24 -18.81 -3.77
CA SER A 47 8.47 -18.12 -3.36
C SER A 47 8.46 -16.63 -3.71
N ASP A 48 7.90 -16.25 -4.86
CA ASP A 48 7.76 -14.85 -5.25
C ASP A 48 6.83 -14.10 -4.28
N TYR A 49 5.70 -14.72 -3.91
CA TYR A 49 4.79 -14.17 -2.89
C TYR A 49 5.44 -14.09 -1.50
N LEU A 50 6.27 -15.08 -1.14
CA LEU A 50 6.99 -15.05 0.13
C LEU A 50 8.04 -13.92 0.16
N SER A 51 8.76 -13.72 -0.95
CA SER A 51 9.71 -12.62 -1.10
C SER A 51 8.99 -11.26 -1.00
N GLY A 52 7.84 -11.12 -1.67
CA GLY A 52 6.97 -9.96 -1.53
C GLY A 52 6.52 -9.73 -0.08
N ALA A 53 6.05 -10.77 0.60
CA ALA A 53 5.64 -10.72 2.00
C ALA A 53 6.77 -10.26 2.94
N LEU A 54 8.02 -10.70 2.69
CA LEU A 54 9.18 -10.26 3.45
C LEU A 54 9.47 -8.77 3.26
N HIS A 55 9.25 -8.24 2.04
CA HIS A 55 9.39 -6.81 1.76
C HIS A 55 8.39 -5.95 2.56
N TRP A 56 7.18 -6.48 2.83
CA TRP A 56 6.15 -5.81 3.62
C TRP A 56 6.39 -5.84 5.14
N LEU A 57 7.25 -6.74 5.63
CA LEU A 57 7.45 -6.98 7.06
C LEU A 57 7.82 -5.70 7.84
N PRO A 58 8.78 -4.85 7.39
CA PRO A 58 9.10 -3.61 8.09
C PRO A 58 7.90 -2.66 8.24
N VAL A 59 7.10 -2.53 7.17
CA VAL A 59 5.90 -1.66 7.17
C VAL A 59 4.88 -2.18 8.17
N VAL A 60 4.66 -3.49 8.23
CA VAL A 60 3.73 -4.11 9.16
C VAL A 60 4.20 -3.95 10.61
N VAL A 61 5.50 -4.11 10.88
CA VAL A 61 6.08 -3.87 12.21
C VAL A 61 5.85 -2.42 12.65
N ILE A 62 6.11 -1.46 11.77
CA ILE A 62 5.86 -0.03 12.05
C ILE A 62 4.37 0.22 12.29
N ALA A 63 3.49 -0.34 11.47
CA ALA A 63 2.04 -0.17 11.63
C ALA A 63 1.53 -0.73 12.97
N VAL A 64 2.01 -1.90 13.38
CA VAL A 64 1.67 -2.50 14.68
C VAL A 64 2.19 -1.64 15.84
N MET A 65 3.42 -1.13 15.75
CA MET A 65 3.96 -0.18 16.75
C MET A 65 3.10 1.08 16.86
N LEU A 66 2.78 1.71 15.73
CA LEU A 66 1.96 2.92 15.69
C LEU A 66 0.55 2.67 16.23
N ALA A 67 -0.07 1.55 15.87
CA ALA A 67 -1.36 1.13 16.42
C ALA A 67 -1.30 0.93 17.94
N GLY A 68 -0.23 0.32 18.45
CA GLY A 68 0.00 0.17 19.89
C GLY A 68 0.12 1.53 20.62
N ILE A 69 0.91 2.46 20.07
CA ILE A 69 1.07 3.82 20.62
C ILE A 69 -0.27 4.57 20.59
N ALA A 70 -1.01 4.48 19.48
CA ALA A 70 -2.32 5.10 19.34
C ALA A 70 -3.31 4.55 20.37
N GLN A 71 -3.35 3.22 20.56
CA GLN A 71 -4.22 2.57 21.55
C GLN A 71 -3.86 3.00 22.98
N LEU A 72 -2.57 3.08 23.32
CA LEU A 72 -2.13 3.58 24.62
C LEU A 72 -2.55 5.04 24.84
N SER A 73 -2.44 5.86 23.79
CA SER A 73 -2.85 7.27 23.81
C SER A 73 -4.36 7.44 24.01
N VAL A 74 -5.18 6.66 23.29
CA VAL A 74 -6.64 6.64 23.43
C VAL A 74 -7.05 6.16 24.83
N ASN A 75 -6.41 5.11 25.34
CA ASN A 75 -6.68 4.61 26.69
C ASN A 75 -6.33 5.66 27.75
N ARG A 76 -5.20 6.36 27.59
CA ARG A 76 -4.80 7.46 28.48
C ARG A 76 -5.83 8.60 28.43
N TYR A 77 -6.27 8.99 27.24
CA TYR A 77 -7.30 10.01 27.05
C TYR A 77 -8.64 9.63 27.70
N ARG A 78 -9.12 8.39 27.47
CA ARG A 78 -10.35 7.88 28.09
C ARG A 78 -10.31 7.88 29.61
N ASN A 79 -9.15 7.56 30.20
CA ASN A 79 -8.98 7.58 31.65
C ASN A 79 -9.02 9.01 32.22
N PHE A 80 -8.53 10.00 31.47
CA PHE A 80 -8.72 11.41 31.84
C PHE A 80 -10.18 11.85 31.70
N GLU A 81 -10.89 11.35 30.69
CA GLU A 81 -12.28 11.73 30.44
C GLU A 81 -13.26 11.15 31.45
N LYS A 82 -13.03 9.93 31.95
CA LYS A 82 -13.82 9.35 33.07
C LYS A 82 -13.81 10.22 34.34
N ARG A 83 -12.82 11.12 34.49
CA ARG A 83 -12.74 12.08 35.60
C ARG A 83 -13.50 13.40 35.32
N ARG A 84 -14.03 13.60 34.11
CA ARG A 84 -14.80 14.80 33.73
C ARG A 84 -16.32 14.54 33.86
N THR A 85 -17.04 15.54 34.34
CA THR A 85 -18.48 15.47 34.68
C THR A 85 -19.39 15.18 33.47
N PRO A 86 -20.55 14.52 33.68
CA PRO A 86 -21.43 14.01 32.62
C PRO A 86 -21.99 15.08 31.66
N ARG A 87 -21.99 16.36 32.05
CA ARG A 87 -22.45 17.49 31.22
C ARG A 87 -21.62 17.66 29.94
N ARG A 88 -20.32 17.32 29.98
CA ARG A 88 -19.41 17.47 28.83
C ARG A 88 -19.59 16.38 27.75
N ARG A 89 -20.13 15.21 28.13
CA ARG A 89 -20.31 14.04 27.24
C ARG A 89 -21.32 14.30 26.12
N ARG A 90 -22.36 15.11 26.39
CA ARG A 90 -23.40 15.46 25.41
C ARG A 90 -22.90 16.44 24.33
N GLN A 91 -21.85 17.21 24.63
CA GLN A 91 -21.29 18.21 23.73
C GLN A 91 -20.31 17.58 22.71
N ILE A 92 -19.61 16.51 23.11
CA ILE A 92 -18.65 15.78 22.27
C ILE A 92 -19.31 15.07 21.09
N ASN A 93 -20.55 14.57 21.26
CA ASN A 93 -21.29 13.95 20.16
C ASN A 93 -21.67 14.95 19.05
N LYS A 94 -21.93 16.23 19.38
CA LYS A 94 -22.24 17.25 18.38
C LYS A 94 -21.00 17.68 17.59
N THR A 95 -19.84 17.78 18.25
CA THR A 95 -18.57 18.09 17.57
C THR A 95 -18.10 16.93 16.67
N PHE A 96 -18.39 15.68 17.05
CA PHE A 96 -18.05 14.52 16.21
C PHE A 96 -18.86 14.48 14.92
N ILE A 97 -20.18 14.72 14.99
CA ILE A 97 -21.04 14.80 13.80
C ILE A 97 -20.63 15.97 12.90
N GLY A 98 -20.31 17.14 13.48
CA GLY A 98 -19.81 18.28 12.73
C GLY A 98 -18.47 17.99 12.03
N ALA A 99 -17.51 17.38 12.73
CA ALA A 99 -16.23 16.98 12.15
C ALA A 99 -16.39 15.93 11.04
N LEU A 100 -17.32 14.98 11.19
CA LEU A 100 -17.64 14.00 10.17
C LEU A 100 -18.21 14.67 8.91
N LEU A 101 -19.15 15.60 9.06
CA LEU A 101 -19.72 16.36 7.93
C LEU A 101 -18.66 17.21 7.22
N VAL A 102 -17.74 17.84 7.97
CA VAL A 102 -16.61 18.59 7.40
C VAL A 102 -15.67 17.66 6.65
N LEU A 103 -15.33 16.49 7.20
CA LEU A 103 -14.52 15.48 6.50
C LEU A 103 -15.19 15.01 5.22
N ILE A 104 -16.51 14.76 5.24
CA ILE A 104 -17.30 14.42 4.05
C ILE A 104 -17.28 15.56 3.03
N ALA A 105 -17.41 16.82 3.47
CA ALA A 105 -17.38 17.97 2.56
C ALA A 105 -15.99 18.18 1.92
N ILE A 106 -14.92 18.07 2.71
CA ILE A 106 -13.53 18.09 2.21
C ILE A 106 -13.32 16.94 1.22
N TYR A 107 -13.83 15.75 1.55
CA TYR A 107 -13.77 14.58 0.69
C TYR A 107 -14.48 14.79 -0.66
N VAL A 108 -15.72 15.29 -0.64
CA VAL A 108 -16.46 15.62 -1.88
C VAL A 108 -15.74 16.71 -2.67
N ALA A 109 -15.18 17.71 -2.00
CA ALA A 109 -14.40 18.76 -2.66
C ALA A 109 -13.12 18.22 -3.31
N MET A 110 -12.39 17.30 -2.65
CA MET A 110 -11.22 16.63 -3.23
C MET A 110 -11.60 15.77 -4.43
N LEU A 111 -12.70 15.01 -4.35
CA LEU A 111 -13.21 14.23 -5.48
C LEU A 111 -13.58 15.12 -6.67
N LEU A 112 -14.27 16.23 -6.42
CA LEU A 112 -14.62 17.19 -7.47
C LEU A 112 -13.38 17.83 -8.06
N LEU A 113 -12.43 18.28 -7.22
CA LEU A 113 -11.18 18.87 -7.70
C LEU A 113 -10.39 17.88 -8.55
N HIS A 114 -10.30 16.62 -8.13
CA HIS A 114 -9.65 15.56 -8.90
C HIS A 114 -10.39 15.24 -10.21
N PHE A 115 -11.73 15.21 -10.20
CA PHE A 115 -12.57 15.07 -11.40
C PHE A 115 -12.31 16.17 -12.44
N PHE A 116 -12.03 17.40 -11.98
CA PHE A 116 -11.77 18.54 -12.88
C PHE A 116 -10.30 18.67 -13.33
N THR A 117 -9.33 18.16 -12.56
CA THR A 117 -7.90 18.36 -12.85
C THR A 117 -7.22 17.18 -13.54
N ILE A 118 -7.74 15.97 -13.39
CA ILE A 118 -7.10 14.74 -13.89
C ILE A 118 -8.12 13.97 -14.71
N SER A 119 -7.74 13.53 -15.91
CA SER A 119 -8.54 12.59 -16.70
C SER A 119 -8.86 11.38 -15.83
N ILE A 120 -10.13 11.28 -15.41
CA ILE A 120 -10.72 10.38 -14.39
C ILE A 120 -10.38 8.88 -14.55
N LEU A 121 -9.77 8.51 -15.67
CA LEU A 121 -9.57 7.13 -16.08
C LEU A 121 -8.35 6.43 -15.44
N VAL A 122 -7.42 7.10 -14.72
CA VAL A 122 -6.12 6.44 -14.45
C VAL A 122 -5.52 6.57 -13.03
N ASP A 123 -6.04 7.36 -12.08
CA ASP A 123 -5.45 7.38 -10.73
C ASP A 123 -6.09 6.32 -9.81
N PRO A 124 -5.40 5.21 -9.49
CA PRO A 124 -5.93 4.16 -8.62
C PRO A 124 -6.22 4.67 -7.19
N MET A 125 -5.67 5.80 -6.76
CA MET A 125 -5.95 6.40 -5.44
C MET A 125 -7.41 6.80 -5.27
N ILE A 126 -8.13 7.08 -6.36
CA ILE A 126 -9.56 7.37 -6.32
C ILE A 126 -10.32 6.22 -5.64
N LEU A 127 -9.91 4.95 -5.82
CA LEU A 127 -10.58 3.81 -5.20
C LEU A 127 -10.54 3.86 -3.67
N ILE A 128 -9.43 4.28 -3.08
CA ILE A 128 -9.31 4.45 -1.62
C ILE A 128 -10.33 5.49 -1.16
N PHE A 129 -10.38 6.62 -1.86
CA PHE A 129 -11.30 7.70 -1.55
C PHE A 129 -12.76 7.25 -1.74
N VAL A 130 -13.11 6.56 -2.81
CA VAL A 130 -14.50 6.15 -3.09
C VAL A 130 -15.00 5.05 -2.17
N ILE A 131 -14.14 4.09 -1.79
CA ILE A 131 -14.59 2.88 -1.08
C ILE A 131 -14.40 3.00 0.44
N VAL A 132 -13.26 3.52 0.91
CA VAL A 132 -12.89 3.46 2.33
C VAL A 132 -13.78 4.33 3.23
N PRO A 133 -14.00 5.63 2.95
CA PRO A 133 -14.84 6.48 3.78
C PRO A 133 -16.30 6.02 3.88
N PRO A 134 -17.00 5.65 2.79
CA PRO A 134 -18.34 5.07 2.91
C PRO A 134 -18.37 3.78 3.73
N TRP A 135 -17.38 2.90 3.56
CA TRP A 135 -17.26 1.68 4.35
C TRP A 135 -17.11 1.98 5.84
N MET A 136 -16.17 2.86 6.19
CA MET A 136 -15.90 3.27 7.57
C MET A 136 -17.12 3.97 8.20
N THR A 137 -17.83 4.79 7.42
CA THR A 137 -19.04 5.50 7.88
C THR A 137 -20.20 4.54 8.10
N PHE A 138 -20.44 3.63 7.15
CA PHE A 138 -21.49 2.62 7.23
C PHE A 138 -21.30 1.71 8.43
N TRP A 139 -20.11 1.13 8.59
CA TRP A 139 -19.83 0.27 9.74
C TRP A 139 -19.77 1.07 11.04
N GLY A 140 -19.19 2.26 11.05
CA GLY A 140 -19.22 3.15 12.19
C GLY A 140 -20.64 3.41 12.68
N TRP A 141 -21.58 3.68 11.77
CA TRP A 141 -23.00 3.81 12.07
C TRP A 141 -23.63 2.51 12.58
N ILE A 142 -23.36 1.36 11.95
CA ILE A 142 -23.83 0.05 12.44
C ILE A 142 -23.38 -0.19 13.88
N PHE A 143 -22.12 0.08 14.21
CA PHE A 143 -21.58 -0.13 15.57
C PHE A 143 -22.10 0.85 16.61
N THR A 144 -22.82 1.91 16.22
CA THR A 144 -23.58 2.73 17.19
C THR A 144 -24.80 1.99 17.75
N HIS A 145 -25.26 0.92 17.09
CA HIS A 145 -26.40 0.13 17.53
C HIS A 145 -25.93 -1.07 18.39
N GLU A 146 -26.52 -1.23 19.58
CA GLU A 146 -26.06 -2.25 20.54
C GLU A 146 -26.16 -3.70 20.03
N LYS A 147 -27.18 -4.00 19.22
CA LYS A 147 -27.44 -5.37 18.72
C LYS A 147 -26.31 -5.89 17.82
N PRO A 148 -25.95 -5.21 16.70
CA PRO A 148 -24.85 -5.66 15.85
C PRO A 148 -23.49 -5.61 16.56
N ALA A 149 -23.25 -4.63 17.44
CA ALA A 149 -22.01 -4.55 18.21
C ALA A 149 -21.81 -5.75 19.15
N ARG A 150 -22.88 -6.26 19.77
CA ARG A 150 -22.82 -7.48 20.58
C ARG A 150 -22.65 -8.75 19.74
N PHE A 151 -23.27 -8.81 18.56
CA PHE A 151 -23.20 -9.98 17.68
C PHE A 151 -21.79 -10.22 17.12
N LEU A 152 -21.14 -9.18 16.59
CA LEU A 152 -19.78 -9.30 16.03
C LEU A 152 -18.69 -9.33 17.10
N GLY A 153 -18.99 -8.83 18.30
CA GLY A 153 -17.98 -8.57 19.33
C GLY A 153 -16.95 -7.53 18.90
N ALA A 154 -16.02 -7.20 19.80
CA ALA A 154 -15.01 -6.18 19.53
C ALA A 154 -14.01 -6.59 18.44
N ILE A 155 -13.61 -7.86 18.42
CA ILE A 155 -12.63 -8.40 17.46
C ILE A 155 -13.25 -8.54 16.07
N GLY A 156 -14.45 -9.14 15.97
CA GLY A 156 -15.15 -9.26 14.70
C GLY A 156 -15.47 -7.89 14.10
N GLY A 157 -15.85 -6.92 14.93
CA GLY A 157 -16.05 -5.55 14.45
C GLY A 157 -14.79 -4.87 13.94
N MET A 158 -13.66 -5.03 14.64
CA MET A 158 -12.37 -4.50 14.17
C MET A 158 -11.94 -5.13 12.85
N LEU A 159 -12.13 -6.44 12.67
CA LEU A 159 -11.81 -7.14 11.43
C LEU A 159 -12.68 -6.64 10.28
N VAL A 160 -13.99 -6.54 10.47
CA VAL A 160 -14.91 -6.09 9.41
C VAL A 160 -14.65 -4.63 9.02
N ILE A 161 -14.42 -3.75 10.00
CA ILE A 161 -14.11 -2.34 9.75
C ILE A 161 -12.75 -2.21 9.06
N GLY A 162 -11.73 -2.95 9.52
CA GLY A 162 -10.34 -2.72 9.13
C GLY A 162 -9.90 -3.46 7.87
N VAL A 163 -10.37 -4.70 7.66
CA VAL A 163 -9.84 -5.58 6.60
C VAL A 163 -10.16 -5.01 5.22
N VAL A 164 -11.40 -4.62 4.94
CA VAL A 164 -11.78 -4.13 3.60
C VAL A 164 -11.01 -2.86 3.21
N PRO A 165 -10.94 -1.81 4.07
CA PRO A 165 -10.11 -0.65 3.78
C PRO A 165 -8.64 -0.99 3.55
N LEU A 166 -8.08 -1.85 4.39
CA LEU A 166 -6.69 -2.26 4.26
C LEU A 166 -6.44 -2.97 2.93
N SER A 167 -7.32 -3.91 2.56
CA SER A 167 -7.23 -4.62 1.27
C SER A 167 -7.33 -3.67 0.09
N VAL A 168 -8.29 -2.73 0.10
CA VAL A 168 -8.45 -1.72 -0.96
C VAL A 168 -7.20 -0.84 -1.06
N THR A 169 -6.68 -0.36 0.06
CA THR A 169 -5.48 0.47 0.07
C THR A 169 -4.27 -0.27 -0.48
N ILE A 170 -4.06 -1.53 -0.08
CA ILE A 170 -2.91 -2.32 -0.51
C ILE A 170 -3.03 -2.70 -2.00
N PHE A 171 -4.24 -3.03 -2.47
CA PHE A 171 -4.52 -3.26 -3.88
C PHE A 171 -4.22 -2.01 -4.72
N THR A 172 -4.74 -0.86 -4.31
CA THR A 172 -4.49 0.44 -4.97
C THR A 172 -3.00 0.79 -4.99
N LEU A 173 -2.27 0.49 -3.91
CA LEU A 173 -0.84 0.71 -3.84
C LEU A 173 -0.09 -0.17 -4.87
N GLY A 174 -0.53 -1.42 -5.06
CA GLY A 174 -0.04 -2.30 -6.13
C GLY A 174 -0.26 -1.71 -7.52
N MET A 175 -1.46 -1.19 -7.80
CA MET A 175 -1.76 -0.52 -9.06
C MET A 175 -0.88 0.71 -9.28
N TRP A 176 -0.68 1.51 -8.24
CA TRP A 176 0.18 2.70 -8.28
C TRP A 176 1.64 2.32 -8.56
N ASP A 177 2.15 1.27 -7.92
CA ASP A 177 3.51 0.79 -8.13
C ASP A 177 3.72 0.29 -9.57
N ALA A 178 2.73 -0.41 -10.14
CA ALA A 178 2.74 -0.80 -11.55
C ALA A 178 2.74 0.43 -12.49
N GLY A 179 1.86 1.40 -12.24
CA GLY A 179 1.81 2.63 -13.03
C GLY A 179 3.12 3.41 -12.98
N ARG A 180 3.78 3.47 -11.81
CA ARG A 180 5.12 4.05 -11.68
C ARG A 180 6.18 3.25 -12.42
N ALA A 181 6.15 1.92 -12.31
CA ALA A 181 7.13 1.06 -12.97
C ALA A 181 7.06 1.17 -14.51
N LEU A 182 5.86 1.34 -15.07
CA LEU A 182 5.65 1.55 -16.51
C LEU A 182 6.00 2.98 -16.97
N SER A 183 5.71 4.00 -16.16
CA SER A 183 5.93 5.40 -16.55
C SER A 183 7.35 5.92 -16.25
N SER A 184 8.06 5.31 -15.30
CA SER A 184 9.37 5.76 -14.85
C SER A 184 10.48 4.89 -15.42
N ILE A 185 11.02 5.27 -16.58
CA ILE A 185 12.21 4.67 -17.21
C ILE A 185 13.49 5.07 -16.42
N ARG A 186 13.51 4.88 -15.09
CA ARG A 186 14.68 5.21 -14.26
C ARG A 186 15.68 4.06 -14.23
N ASP A 187 15.19 2.83 -14.25
CA ASP A 187 16.01 1.63 -14.13
C ASP A 187 15.98 0.86 -15.44
N VAL A 188 16.82 1.28 -16.40
CA VAL A 188 17.00 0.54 -17.65
C VAL A 188 18.15 -0.44 -17.49
N TYR A 189 17.87 -1.68 -17.80
CA TYR A 189 18.82 -2.77 -17.76
C TYR A 189 19.21 -3.15 -19.18
N GLU A 190 20.49 -3.47 -19.37
CA GLU A 190 20.96 -4.10 -20.58
C GLU A 190 20.73 -5.62 -20.44
N VAL A 191 19.78 -6.12 -21.22
CA VAL A 191 19.46 -7.54 -21.30
C VAL A 191 19.96 -8.07 -22.64
N LYS A 192 20.81 -9.10 -22.60
CA LYS A 192 21.29 -9.76 -23.81
C LYS A 192 20.71 -11.17 -23.87
N GLY A 193 19.82 -11.39 -24.84
CA GLY A 193 19.29 -12.72 -25.14
C GLY A 193 20.33 -13.62 -25.82
N LYS A 194 20.06 -14.92 -25.91
CA LYS A 194 20.93 -15.89 -26.61
C LYS A 194 21.13 -15.54 -28.09
N ASP A 195 20.06 -15.15 -28.77
CA ASP A 195 20.03 -14.98 -30.24
C ASP A 195 20.03 -13.51 -30.69
N GLY A 196 20.17 -12.56 -29.76
CA GLY A 196 19.99 -11.13 -30.02
C GLY A 196 21.15 -10.24 -29.59
N GLY A 197 21.16 -9.03 -30.15
CA GLY A 197 21.96 -7.92 -29.62
C GLY A 197 21.48 -7.49 -28.22
N PRO A 198 22.25 -6.65 -27.52
CA PRO A 198 21.83 -6.10 -26.24
C PRO A 198 20.57 -5.22 -26.43
N LYS A 199 19.58 -5.42 -25.57
CA LYS A 199 18.35 -4.61 -25.51
C LYS A 199 18.31 -3.85 -24.19
N PHE A 200 17.83 -2.61 -24.26
CA PHE A 200 17.66 -1.73 -23.09
C PHE A 200 16.20 -1.75 -22.66
N VAL A 201 15.90 -2.41 -21.55
CA VAL A 201 14.53 -2.64 -21.08
C VAL A 201 14.40 -2.27 -19.61
N ALA A 202 13.21 -1.85 -19.19
CA ALA A 202 12.90 -1.65 -17.78
C ALA A 202 12.50 -2.99 -17.16
N VAL A 203 13.08 -3.34 -16.01
CA VAL A 203 12.70 -4.56 -15.30
C VAL A 203 11.57 -4.23 -14.35
N LEU A 204 10.38 -4.74 -14.64
CA LEU A 204 9.21 -4.55 -13.76
C LEU A 204 9.31 -5.45 -12.54
N ARG A 205 9.67 -6.72 -12.74
CA ARG A 205 9.81 -7.69 -11.65
C ARG A 205 10.73 -8.85 -12.01
N SER A 206 11.49 -9.28 -11.03
CA SER A 206 12.24 -10.54 -11.04
C SER A 206 11.39 -11.62 -10.38
N LEU A 207 11.14 -12.72 -11.08
CA LEU A 207 10.40 -13.88 -10.60
C LEU A 207 11.33 -15.10 -10.58
N ASP A 208 10.97 -16.13 -9.83
CA ASP A 208 11.73 -17.39 -9.81
C ASP A 208 11.89 -18.04 -11.20
N ARG A 209 10.89 -17.88 -12.08
CA ARG A 209 10.88 -18.48 -13.42
C ARG A 209 11.49 -17.60 -14.53
N GLY A 210 11.66 -16.30 -14.28
CA GLY A 210 12.15 -15.35 -15.28
C GLY A 210 11.94 -13.91 -14.86
N MET A 211 12.05 -12.98 -15.81
CA MET A 211 11.81 -11.56 -15.58
C MET A 211 10.67 -11.03 -16.42
N ILE A 212 9.91 -10.10 -15.83
CA ILE A 212 8.94 -9.28 -16.54
C ILE A 212 9.64 -7.98 -16.93
N LEU A 213 9.73 -7.76 -18.23
CA LEU A 213 10.46 -6.67 -18.85
C LEU A 213 9.47 -5.78 -19.59
N PHE A 214 9.65 -4.47 -19.47
CA PHE A 214 8.93 -3.47 -20.26
C PHE A 214 9.89 -2.88 -21.29
N ASP A 215 9.52 -2.97 -22.57
CA ASP A 215 10.25 -2.37 -23.67
C ASP A 215 9.64 -0.98 -23.98
N PRO A 216 10.31 0.12 -23.61
CA PRO A 216 9.75 1.46 -23.80
C PRO A 216 9.70 1.88 -25.27
N VAL A 217 10.39 1.16 -26.17
CA VAL A 217 10.38 1.44 -27.61
C VAL A 217 9.15 0.79 -28.27
N GLU A 218 8.86 -0.45 -27.90
CA GLU A 218 7.73 -1.21 -28.44
C GLU A 218 6.43 -1.02 -27.63
N ASP A 219 6.50 -0.32 -26.49
CA ASP A 219 5.43 -0.13 -25.50
C ASP A 219 4.75 -1.46 -25.13
N ASN A 220 5.57 -2.49 -24.92
CA ASN A 220 5.10 -3.83 -24.60
C ASN A 220 5.73 -4.38 -23.33
N VAL A 221 4.94 -5.16 -22.59
CA VAL A 221 5.41 -5.96 -21.48
C VAL A 221 5.62 -7.38 -21.98
N ARG A 222 6.81 -7.94 -21.76
CA ARG A 222 7.15 -9.31 -22.12
C ARG A 222 7.77 -10.06 -20.95
N PHE A 223 7.63 -11.38 -20.98
CA PHE A 223 8.27 -12.27 -20.03
C PHE A 223 9.43 -12.99 -20.71
N GLU A 224 10.61 -12.93 -20.11
CA GLU A 224 11.80 -13.66 -20.58
C GLU A 224 12.24 -14.65 -19.49
N LYS A 225 12.38 -15.92 -19.84
CA LYS A 225 12.86 -16.96 -18.92
C LYS A 225 14.32 -16.74 -18.61
N TRP A 226 14.75 -17.12 -17.41
CA TRP A 226 16.17 -17.03 -17.03
C TRP A 226 17.09 -17.76 -18.01
N ASP A 227 16.65 -18.89 -18.55
CA ASP A 227 17.43 -19.67 -19.51
C ASP A 227 17.69 -18.92 -20.83
N ASP A 228 16.85 -17.95 -21.21
CA ASP A 228 16.98 -17.21 -22.47
C ASP A 228 17.89 -15.97 -22.34
N ILE A 229 18.25 -15.62 -21.10
CA ILE A 229 19.02 -14.42 -20.75
C ILE A 229 20.48 -14.79 -20.56
N LYS A 230 21.34 -14.35 -21.49
CA LYS A 230 22.79 -14.62 -21.44
C LYS A 230 23.52 -13.70 -20.48
N SER A 231 23.13 -12.43 -20.43
CA SER A 231 23.69 -11.47 -19.49
C SER A 231 22.65 -10.43 -19.10
N PHE A 232 22.69 -10.07 -17.82
CA PHE A 232 21.86 -9.04 -17.22
C PHE A 232 22.78 -8.00 -16.57
N GLY A 233 22.76 -6.78 -17.07
CA GLY A 233 23.57 -5.68 -16.55
C GLY A 233 22.69 -4.50 -16.15
N HIS A 234 22.83 -4.02 -14.92
CA HIS A 234 22.26 -2.73 -14.56
C HIS A 234 23.18 -1.64 -15.11
N LYS A 235 22.68 -0.85 -16.06
CA LYS A 235 23.31 0.42 -16.37
C LYS A 235 22.77 1.43 -15.39
N SER A 236 23.53 1.71 -14.33
CA SER A 236 23.26 2.92 -13.56
C SER A 236 23.42 4.08 -14.53
N PHE A 237 22.31 4.69 -14.95
CA PHE A 237 22.41 6.03 -15.51
C PHE A 237 23.06 6.89 -14.45
N TYR A 238 23.93 7.81 -14.91
CA TYR A 238 24.65 8.80 -14.12
C TYR A 238 24.06 8.95 -12.72
N VAL A 239 24.85 8.60 -11.70
CA VAL A 239 24.52 8.96 -10.31
C VAL A 239 24.18 10.43 -10.36
N ASP A 240 22.90 10.73 -10.24
CA ASP A 240 22.41 12.09 -10.39
C ASP A 240 23.07 12.86 -9.25
N ALA A 241 24.09 13.65 -9.59
CA ALA A 241 24.99 14.28 -8.63
C ALA A 241 24.28 15.35 -7.80
N ARG A 242 22.97 15.56 -8.05
CA ARG A 242 22.13 16.42 -7.25
C ARG A 242 22.14 15.94 -5.79
N PRO A 243 22.31 16.85 -4.83
CA PRO A 243 22.16 16.54 -3.41
C PRO A 243 20.83 15.83 -3.14
N THR A 244 20.82 14.89 -2.19
CA THR A 244 19.61 14.12 -1.83
C THR A 244 18.44 15.03 -1.44
N SER A 245 18.73 16.20 -0.86
CA SER A 245 17.73 17.24 -0.57
C SER A 245 17.03 17.74 -1.84
N CYS A 246 17.76 17.95 -2.93
CA CYS A 246 17.20 18.40 -4.21
C CYS A 246 16.29 17.33 -4.83
N MET A 247 16.67 16.05 -4.75
CA MET A 247 15.82 14.94 -5.19
C MET A 247 14.56 14.80 -4.34
N LEU A 248 14.69 14.87 -3.01
CA LEU A 248 13.57 14.66 -2.08
C LEU A 248 12.49 15.74 -2.22
N PHE A 249 12.90 16.99 -2.44
CA PHE A 249 12.00 18.14 -2.51
C PHE A 249 11.67 18.59 -3.93
N HIS A 250 12.13 17.85 -4.95
CA HIS A 250 12.00 18.24 -6.36
C HIS A 250 12.46 19.69 -6.64
N LEU A 251 13.51 20.14 -5.94
CA LEU A 251 14.06 21.47 -6.12
C LEU A 251 14.92 21.50 -7.39
N ASN A 252 14.77 22.55 -8.20
CA ASN A 252 15.63 22.81 -9.35
C ASN A 252 17.03 23.23 -8.87
N CYS A 253 17.83 22.25 -8.48
CA CYS A 253 19.24 22.48 -8.16
C CYS A 253 20.07 22.39 -9.45
N PRO A 254 21.07 23.28 -9.62
CA PRO A 254 21.99 23.19 -10.74
C PRO A 254 22.71 21.85 -10.71
N PHE A 255 22.77 21.18 -11.86
CA PHE A 255 23.54 19.96 -12.03
C PHE A 255 25.02 20.35 -12.07
N GLU A 256 25.76 20.10 -10.99
CA GLU A 256 27.23 20.12 -11.05
C GLU A 256 27.66 18.84 -11.77
N ALA A 257 28.02 18.97 -13.05
CA ALA A 257 28.66 17.90 -13.77
C ALA A 257 29.98 17.56 -13.06
N GLY A 258 30.01 16.43 -12.37
CA GLY A 258 31.26 15.90 -11.81
C GLY A 258 32.29 15.72 -12.94
N PRO A 259 33.60 15.83 -12.64
CA PRO A 259 34.63 15.55 -13.63
C PRO A 259 34.50 14.11 -14.15
N PRO A 260 34.82 13.88 -15.44
CA PRO A 260 34.72 12.57 -16.10
C PRO A 260 35.61 11.49 -15.47
#